data_AF-A0A2A4W416-F1
#
_entry.id   AF-A0A2A4W416-F1
#
_cell.length_a   1.000
_cell.length_b   1.000
_cell.length_c   1.000
_cell.angle_alpha   90.00
_cell.angle_beta   90.00
_cell.angle_gamma   90.00
#
_symmetry.space_group_name_H-M   'P 1'
#
loop_
_entity.id
_entity.type
_entity.pdbx_description
1 polymer ?
#
loop_
_entity_poly.entity_id
_entity_poly.type
_entity_poly.pdbx_seq_one_letter_code
_entity_poly.pdbx_strand_id
1 'polypeptide(L)'
;MFFEITDLSDIDQRVLLAAKILASLVYPDDTLKLNGCVCSLFVSFTSLKTPEQKKIFSSLGGVDSLIRADSLNGIWNEHEKNYSRWTVASDCIQYLATMNYFHKNELRGGASISKALALIVHESESKINKLSHGYPNNSKYIKDAWSKFKHVSHLCAALQILESHIAITSFHEPNLSSYISESIRPEQHNLELGSEEEKTGLRYALSQKKNEQSTKRRESNTSESILDEKLRKKANNQIKPNRIYNDVNYNISKIKQDILAIKNSETSVSLTVEDAESKRNLLNEKIKSDISEFATPASNIDNLIEKCEKLLSQEITPTKSIQELLNDALLQEWVRKGIQFHKDISDTCAFCGNVIPSDLWEKLDAHFIKESESLRLEIEDLIRDLDGSMLDFNSFFPFSTDDFYSTFKDSFEKMKGSLELKIKQYNRDIDTLLNLLTEKAENIFIPITTKVPQIDSKPIDEILSELGDMIKDHNKKTKTLHNDQFRARKALRIDEVNRYLTNIDYNQTLTKISKLKNELVTIEAEVCVIENDVSERESTISKLESGQRDESKGAEKINEFLHHFFGNNNIRFKAIEDIDNAGYMFQVLREDKIAHSLSEGERSLISFCYFMAKLEDTDT
;
A
#
# COMPACT_ATOMS: atom_id res chain seq x y z
N MET A 1 -23.38 -17.44 -11.17
CA MET A 1 -24.44 -16.69 -10.44
C MET A 1 -25.87 -16.96 -10.93
N PHE A 2 -26.12 -17.47 -12.14
CA PHE A 2 -27.50 -17.83 -12.58
C PHE A 2 -27.99 -19.20 -12.09
N PHE A 3 -27.10 -20.05 -11.57
CA PHE A 3 -27.39 -21.44 -11.18
C PHE A 3 -27.97 -21.60 -9.76
N GLU A 4 -27.93 -20.57 -8.89
CA GLU A 4 -28.41 -20.69 -7.50
C GLU A 4 -29.89 -20.30 -7.29
N ILE A 5 -30.55 -19.71 -8.30
CA ILE A 5 -31.93 -19.22 -8.16
C ILE A 5 -32.96 -20.37 -8.23
N THR A 6 -32.59 -21.48 -8.87
CA THR A 6 -33.50 -22.61 -9.10
C THR A 6 -33.66 -23.56 -7.90
N ASP A 7 -32.72 -23.53 -6.94
CA ASP A 7 -32.67 -24.47 -5.81
C ASP A 7 -33.31 -23.96 -4.50
N LEU A 8 -33.82 -22.73 -4.45
CA LEU A 8 -34.50 -22.19 -3.27
C LEU A 8 -35.98 -22.56 -3.30
N SER A 9 -36.51 -23.33 -2.34
CA SER A 9 -37.92 -23.77 -2.36
C SER A 9 -38.95 -22.68 -2.05
N ASP A 10 -38.51 -21.49 -1.60
CA ASP A 10 -39.36 -20.39 -1.13
C ASP A 10 -39.37 -19.21 -2.14
N ILE A 11 -40.57 -18.83 -2.57
CA ILE A 11 -40.82 -17.74 -3.54
C ILE A 11 -40.34 -16.39 -3.01
N ASP A 12 -40.44 -16.13 -1.71
CA ASP A 12 -40.10 -14.82 -1.15
C ASP A 12 -38.57 -14.64 -1.03
N GLN A 13 -37.82 -15.75 -0.88
CA GLN A 13 -36.35 -15.73 -0.90
C GLN A 13 -35.78 -15.51 -2.31
N ARG A 14 -36.43 -16.06 -3.34
CA ARG A 14 -36.06 -15.82 -4.75
C ARG A 14 -36.26 -14.35 -5.14
N VAL A 15 -37.36 -13.75 -4.68
CA VAL A 15 -37.67 -12.32 -4.90
C VAL A 15 -36.67 -11.40 -4.19
N LEU A 16 -36.28 -11.74 -2.96
CA LEU A 16 -35.29 -10.96 -2.18
C LEU A 16 -33.88 -11.02 -2.80
N LEU A 17 -33.47 -12.17 -3.33
CA LEU A 17 -32.17 -12.34 -3.99
C LEU A 17 -32.12 -11.62 -5.35
N ALA A 18 -33.20 -11.68 -6.13
CA ALA A 18 -33.32 -10.94 -7.39
C ALA A 18 -33.31 -9.41 -7.17
N ALA A 19 -33.95 -8.91 -6.12
CA ALA A 19 -33.92 -7.49 -5.75
C ALA A 19 -32.52 -7.00 -5.34
N LYS A 20 -31.76 -7.83 -4.60
CA LYS A 20 -30.36 -7.52 -4.22
C LYS A 20 -29.41 -7.49 -5.41
N ILE A 21 -29.60 -8.40 -6.38
CA ILE A 21 -28.82 -8.43 -7.62
C ILE A 21 -29.10 -7.18 -8.47
N LEU A 22 -30.37 -6.78 -8.60
CA LEU A 22 -30.76 -5.56 -9.31
C LEU A 22 -30.19 -4.29 -8.67
N ALA A 23 -30.19 -4.19 -7.33
CA ALA A 23 -29.59 -3.06 -6.61
C ALA A 23 -28.05 -2.97 -6.80
N SER A 24 -27.37 -4.09 -7.02
CA SER A 24 -25.93 -4.14 -7.28
C SER A 24 -25.51 -3.77 -8.71
N LEU A 25 -26.46 -3.59 -9.63
CA LEU A 25 -26.23 -3.29 -11.04
C LEU A 25 -26.45 -1.81 -11.41
N VAL A 26 -26.72 -0.95 -10.42
CA VAL A 26 -26.89 0.51 -10.59
C VAL A 26 -25.54 1.21 -10.39
N TYR A 27 -25.06 1.93 -11.41
CA TYR A 27 -23.86 2.78 -11.33
C TYR A 27 -24.23 4.21 -10.87
N PRO A 28 -23.26 5.03 -10.39
CA PRO A 28 -23.51 6.32 -9.73
C PRO A 28 -24.23 7.41 -10.56
N ASP A 29 -24.41 7.21 -11.87
CA ASP A 29 -24.99 8.18 -12.81
C ASP A 29 -26.41 7.81 -13.29
N ASP A 30 -27.16 7.00 -12.53
CA ASP A 30 -28.58 6.66 -12.79
C ASP A 30 -28.92 6.13 -14.20
N THR A 31 -27.96 5.52 -14.91
CA THR A 31 -28.18 4.91 -16.23
C THR A 31 -28.18 3.38 -16.19
N LEU A 32 -29.32 2.78 -16.55
CA LEU A 32 -29.51 1.33 -16.66
C LEU A 32 -29.21 0.85 -18.09
N LYS A 33 -28.16 0.05 -18.28
CA LYS A 33 -27.99 -0.73 -19.52
C LYS A 33 -28.81 -2.03 -19.42
N LEU A 34 -30.00 -2.02 -20.00
CA LEU A 34 -30.87 -3.20 -20.10
C LEU A 34 -30.41 -4.13 -21.23
N ASN A 35 -29.71 -5.21 -20.90
CA ASN A 35 -29.58 -6.38 -21.78
C ASN A 35 -30.82 -7.29 -21.62
N GLY A 36 -31.21 -8.01 -22.67
CA GLY A 36 -32.50 -8.73 -22.78
C GLY A 36 -32.87 -9.73 -21.66
N CYS A 37 -31.92 -10.15 -20.82
CA CYS A 37 -32.18 -10.97 -19.63
C CYS A 37 -32.79 -10.17 -18.46
N VAL A 38 -32.64 -8.84 -18.42
CA VAL A 38 -33.17 -7.99 -17.33
C VAL A 38 -34.65 -7.63 -17.57
N CYS A 39 -35.09 -7.54 -18.82
CA CYS A 39 -36.49 -7.32 -19.17
C CYS A 39 -37.39 -8.54 -18.88
N SER A 40 -36.85 -9.76 -18.99
CA SER A 40 -37.56 -11.00 -18.65
C SER A 40 -37.78 -11.16 -17.13
N LEU A 41 -36.85 -10.65 -16.32
CA LEU A 41 -37.06 -10.47 -14.88
C LEU A 41 -38.19 -9.46 -14.62
N PHE A 42 -38.18 -8.30 -15.30
CA PHE A 42 -39.19 -7.24 -15.13
C PHE A 42 -40.63 -7.68 -15.49
N VAL A 43 -40.79 -8.52 -16.52
CA VAL A 43 -42.09 -9.10 -16.93
C VAL A 43 -42.60 -10.14 -15.93
N SER A 44 -41.71 -10.80 -15.19
CA SER A 44 -42.10 -11.71 -14.11
C SER A 44 -42.58 -10.95 -12.86
N PHE A 45 -42.17 -9.68 -12.69
CA PHE A 45 -42.50 -8.81 -11.55
C PHE A 45 -43.87 -8.12 -11.63
N THR A 46 -44.50 -8.03 -12.81
CA THR A 46 -45.85 -7.45 -12.96
C THR A 46 -46.97 -8.40 -12.48
N SER A 47 -46.62 -9.61 -12.05
CA SER A 47 -47.54 -10.65 -11.56
C SER A 47 -47.57 -10.80 -10.03
N LEU A 48 -47.03 -9.84 -9.26
CA LEU A 48 -47.10 -9.86 -7.79
C LEU A 48 -48.55 -9.72 -7.29
N LYS A 49 -49.07 -10.78 -6.65
CA LYS A 49 -50.49 -10.90 -6.27
C LYS A 49 -50.82 -10.48 -4.84
N THR A 50 -49.85 -10.36 -3.91
CA THR A 50 -50.16 -10.15 -2.48
C THR A 50 -49.59 -8.84 -1.88
N PRO A 51 -50.25 -8.26 -0.85
CA PRO A 51 -49.82 -7.01 -0.21
C PRO A 51 -48.47 -7.09 0.54
N GLU A 52 -48.11 -8.26 1.06
CA GLU A 52 -46.86 -8.48 1.80
C GLU A 52 -45.62 -8.42 0.89
N GLN A 53 -45.73 -8.91 -0.35
CA GLN A 53 -44.67 -8.86 -1.36
C GLN A 53 -44.34 -7.42 -1.80
N LYS A 54 -45.34 -6.52 -1.81
CA LYS A 54 -45.14 -5.09 -2.10
C LYS A 54 -44.44 -4.35 -0.94
N LYS A 55 -44.64 -4.81 0.30
CA LYS A 55 -44.11 -4.18 1.53
C LYS A 55 -42.61 -4.45 1.75
N ILE A 56 -42.12 -5.60 1.29
CA ILE A 56 -40.69 -5.96 1.28
C ILE A 56 -39.92 -5.00 0.34
N PHE A 57 -40.50 -4.65 -0.81
CA PHE A 57 -39.88 -3.76 -1.78
C PHE A 57 -39.79 -2.30 -1.31
N SER A 58 -40.80 -1.78 -0.60
CA SER A 58 -40.76 -0.42 -0.03
C SER A 58 -39.75 -0.25 1.12
N SER A 59 -39.23 -1.34 1.69
CA SER A 59 -38.25 -1.32 2.77
C SER A 59 -36.78 -1.28 2.30
N LEU A 60 -36.55 -1.52 1.00
CA LEU A 60 -35.25 -1.42 0.35
C LEU A 60 -35.09 0.00 -0.20
N GLY A 61 -34.72 0.94 0.67
CA GLY A 61 -34.56 2.35 0.32
C GLY A 61 -33.66 2.55 -0.89
N GLY A 62 -34.20 3.21 -1.94
CA GLY A 62 -33.46 3.55 -3.16
C GLY A 62 -34.25 3.55 -4.47
N VAL A 63 -35.54 3.20 -4.48
CA VAL A 63 -36.33 3.03 -5.73
C VAL A 63 -37.26 4.21 -6.07
N ASP A 64 -37.38 5.21 -5.20
CA ASP A 64 -38.25 6.38 -5.45
C ASP A 64 -37.80 7.25 -6.65
N SER A 65 -36.55 7.11 -7.12
CA SER A 65 -36.06 7.81 -8.32
C SER A 65 -36.50 7.18 -9.65
N LEU A 66 -37.01 5.94 -9.65
CA LEU A 66 -37.42 5.22 -10.88
C LEU A 66 -38.88 5.43 -11.31
N ILE A 67 -39.71 6.08 -10.48
CA ILE A 67 -41.13 6.30 -10.77
C ILE A 67 -41.37 7.77 -11.10
N ARG A 68 -40.99 8.19 -12.31
CA ARG A 68 -41.65 9.34 -12.98
C ARG A 68 -42.49 8.81 -14.13
N ALA A 69 -43.80 9.08 -14.05
CA ALA A 69 -44.82 8.53 -14.94
C ALA A 69 -44.62 8.90 -16.43
N ASP A 70 -43.83 9.92 -16.76
CA ASP A 70 -43.68 10.41 -18.13
C ASP A 70 -42.72 9.58 -19.00
N SER A 71 -41.82 8.79 -18.41
CA SER A 71 -40.95 7.87 -19.17
C SER A 71 -41.62 6.52 -19.48
N LEU A 72 -42.73 6.19 -18.84
CA LEU A 72 -43.46 4.94 -19.07
C LEU A 72 -44.28 4.96 -20.38
N ASN A 73 -44.82 6.11 -20.79
CA ASN A 73 -45.60 6.22 -22.04
C ASN A 73 -44.74 6.13 -23.31
N GLY A 74 -43.48 6.58 -23.26
CA GLY A 74 -42.53 6.38 -24.36
C GLY A 74 -42.10 4.92 -24.50
N ILE A 75 -41.88 4.25 -23.37
CA ILE A 75 -41.52 2.82 -23.32
C ILE A 75 -42.71 1.95 -23.71
N TRP A 76 -43.94 2.28 -23.29
CA TRP A 76 -45.16 1.55 -23.68
C TRP A 76 -45.42 1.57 -25.19
N ASN A 77 -45.21 2.70 -25.87
CA ASN A 77 -45.41 2.82 -27.32
C ASN A 77 -44.35 2.07 -28.16
N GLU A 78 -43.13 1.89 -27.65
CA GLU A 78 -42.13 0.97 -28.25
C GLU A 78 -42.40 -0.50 -27.88
N HIS A 79 -43.01 -0.75 -26.72
CA HIS A 79 -43.42 -2.08 -26.28
C HIS A 79 -44.59 -2.60 -27.13
N GLU A 80 -45.56 -1.76 -27.51
CA GLU A 80 -46.70 -2.15 -28.34
C GLU A 80 -46.28 -2.48 -29.79
N LYS A 81 -45.24 -1.82 -30.31
CA LYS A 81 -44.63 -2.15 -31.62
C LYS A 81 -43.84 -3.46 -31.62
N ASN A 82 -43.33 -3.89 -30.47
CA ASN A 82 -42.52 -5.11 -30.35
C ASN A 82 -43.26 -6.27 -29.66
N TYR A 83 -44.48 -6.06 -29.14
CA TYR A 83 -45.28 -7.06 -28.40
C TYR A 83 -45.54 -8.34 -29.21
N SER A 84 -45.63 -8.23 -30.54
CA SER A 84 -45.81 -9.35 -31.47
C SER A 84 -44.53 -10.16 -31.74
N ARG A 85 -43.35 -9.57 -31.54
CA ARG A 85 -42.04 -10.26 -31.68
C ARG A 85 -41.71 -11.11 -30.46
N TRP A 86 -42.12 -10.66 -29.27
CA TRP A 86 -41.79 -11.32 -28.01
C TRP A 86 -42.81 -12.36 -27.56
N THR A 87 -44.08 -12.25 -27.97
CA THR A 87 -45.09 -13.32 -27.75
C THR A 87 -44.76 -14.59 -28.53
N VAL A 88 -44.30 -14.46 -29.78
CA VAL A 88 -43.83 -15.63 -30.57
C VAL A 88 -42.60 -16.27 -29.96
N ALA A 89 -41.64 -15.49 -29.45
CA ALA A 89 -40.44 -16.01 -28.79
C ALA A 89 -40.75 -16.65 -27.42
N SER A 90 -41.63 -16.02 -26.63
CA SER A 90 -42.09 -16.56 -25.34
C SER A 90 -42.87 -17.85 -25.51
N ASP A 91 -43.76 -17.92 -26.50
CA ASP A 91 -44.53 -19.14 -26.79
C ASP A 91 -43.62 -20.23 -27.37
N CYS A 92 -42.60 -19.90 -28.18
CA CYS A 92 -41.59 -20.86 -28.63
C CYS A 92 -40.71 -21.38 -27.48
N ILE A 93 -40.38 -20.55 -26.49
CA ILE A 93 -39.60 -20.96 -25.31
C ILE A 93 -40.46 -21.81 -24.36
N GLN A 94 -41.75 -21.48 -24.18
CA GLN A 94 -42.70 -22.32 -23.43
C GLN A 94 -42.90 -23.67 -24.15
N TYR A 95 -42.92 -23.67 -25.48
CA TYR A 95 -43.03 -24.86 -26.33
C TYR A 95 -41.78 -25.75 -26.27
N LEU A 96 -40.58 -25.15 -26.31
CA LEU A 96 -39.30 -25.85 -26.11
C LEU A 96 -39.14 -26.37 -24.67
N ALA A 97 -39.63 -25.64 -23.67
CA ALA A 97 -39.65 -26.08 -22.28
C ALA A 97 -40.64 -27.25 -22.06
N THR A 98 -41.78 -27.23 -22.77
CA THR A 98 -42.74 -28.35 -22.76
C THR A 98 -42.15 -29.58 -23.47
N MET A 99 -41.44 -29.40 -24.59
CA MET A 99 -40.69 -30.46 -25.26
C MET A 99 -39.59 -31.05 -24.37
N ASN A 100 -38.86 -30.21 -23.62
CA ASN A 100 -37.82 -30.65 -22.69
C ASN A 100 -38.40 -31.35 -21.44
N TYR A 101 -39.61 -30.97 -21.03
CA TYR A 101 -40.37 -31.63 -19.96
C TYR A 101 -40.89 -33.02 -20.36
N PHE A 102 -41.32 -33.21 -21.62
CA PHE A 102 -41.68 -34.53 -22.17
C PHE A 102 -40.45 -35.40 -22.50
N HIS A 103 -39.30 -34.79 -22.76
CA HIS A 103 -38.03 -35.50 -22.98
C HIS A 103 -37.39 -35.99 -21.66
N LYS A 104 -37.63 -35.29 -20.54
CA LYS A 104 -37.10 -35.68 -19.21
C LYS A 104 -37.99 -36.66 -18.43
N ASN A 105 -39.29 -36.70 -18.73
CA ASN A 105 -40.20 -37.68 -18.15
C ASN A 105 -40.47 -38.77 -19.20
N GLU A 106 -39.85 -39.95 -19.04
CA GLU A 106 -40.21 -41.13 -19.83
C GLU A 106 -41.73 -41.27 -19.93
N LEU A 107 -42.25 -41.38 -21.16
CA LEU A 107 -43.63 -41.78 -21.42
C LEU A 107 -43.85 -43.18 -20.83
N ARG A 108 -44.24 -43.25 -19.56
CA ARG A 108 -44.80 -44.47 -18.97
C ARG A 108 -46.14 -44.76 -19.66
N GLY A 109 -46.10 -45.62 -20.68
CA GLY A 109 -47.27 -46.28 -21.25
C GLY A 109 -47.55 -45.94 -22.72
N GLY A 110 -46.82 -46.57 -23.65
CA GLY A 110 -47.34 -47.05 -24.94
C GLY A 110 -48.13 -46.10 -25.87
N ALA A 111 -47.93 -44.79 -25.83
CA ALA A 111 -48.54 -43.85 -26.79
C ALA A 111 -47.51 -43.44 -27.86
N SER A 112 -47.82 -43.64 -29.15
CA SER A 112 -46.90 -43.31 -30.25
C SER A 112 -46.66 -41.80 -30.37
N ILE A 113 -45.39 -41.42 -30.58
CA ILE A 113 -44.93 -40.04 -30.80
C ILE A 113 -45.74 -39.36 -31.93
N SER A 114 -46.21 -40.13 -32.92
CA SER A 114 -47.07 -39.63 -34.00
C SER A 114 -48.47 -39.21 -33.60
N LYS A 115 -49.08 -39.82 -32.58
CA LYS A 115 -50.37 -39.37 -32.04
C LYS A 115 -50.22 -38.05 -31.29
N ALA A 116 -49.11 -37.87 -30.57
CA ALA A 116 -48.78 -36.62 -29.89
C ALA A 116 -48.48 -35.50 -30.90
N LEU A 117 -47.69 -35.78 -31.94
CA LEU A 117 -47.38 -34.82 -33.00
C LEU A 117 -48.62 -34.46 -33.84
N ALA A 118 -49.52 -35.39 -34.13
CA ALA A 118 -50.76 -35.12 -34.87
C ALA A 118 -51.73 -34.21 -34.10
N LEU A 119 -51.87 -34.41 -32.78
CA LEU A 119 -52.63 -33.52 -31.90
C LEU A 119 -52.03 -32.12 -31.85
N ILE A 120 -50.71 -32.02 -31.75
CA ILE A 120 -49.96 -30.77 -31.72
C ILE A 120 -50.10 -29.99 -33.04
N VAL A 121 -50.05 -30.68 -34.19
CA VAL A 121 -50.25 -30.05 -35.52
C VAL A 121 -51.68 -29.53 -35.65
N HIS A 122 -52.68 -30.33 -35.26
CA HIS A 122 -54.10 -29.95 -35.36
C HIS A 122 -54.47 -28.77 -34.43
N GLU A 123 -53.87 -28.68 -33.24
CA GLU A 123 -54.09 -27.61 -32.27
C GLU A 123 -53.37 -26.30 -32.67
N SER A 124 -52.19 -26.43 -33.28
CA SER A 124 -51.42 -25.33 -33.85
C SER A 124 -52.07 -24.74 -35.10
N GLU A 125 -52.62 -25.59 -35.98
CA GLU A 125 -53.37 -25.17 -37.18
C GLU A 125 -54.67 -24.43 -36.82
N SER A 126 -55.37 -24.88 -35.77
CA SER A 126 -56.53 -24.18 -35.20
C SER A 126 -56.20 -22.78 -34.65
N LYS A 127 -55.06 -22.64 -33.96
CA LYS A 127 -54.59 -21.36 -33.39
C LYS A 127 -54.06 -20.40 -34.45
N ILE A 128 -53.35 -20.89 -35.47
CA ILE A 128 -52.87 -20.08 -36.61
C ILE A 128 -54.06 -19.57 -37.44
N ASN A 129 -55.09 -20.40 -37.68
CA ASN A 129 -56.30 -19.97 -38.38
C ASN A 129 -57.13 -18.95 -37.57
N LYS A 130 -57.15 -19.02 -36.24
CA LYS A 130 -57.75 -17.96 -35.40
C LYS A 130 -56.98 -16.64 -35.47
N LEU A 131 -55.65 -16.68 -35.55
CA LEU A 131 -54.79 -15.50 -35.69
C LEU A 131 -54.92 -14.83 -37.07
N SER A 132 -55.19 -15.59 -38.14
CA SER A 132 -55.38 -15.04 -39.49
C SER A 132 -56.70 -14.27 -39.66
N HIS A 133 -57.72 -14.58 -38.86
CA HIS A 133 -59.04 -13.93 -38.91
C HIS A 133 -59.11 -12.62 -38.09
N GLY A 134 -58.19 -12.39 -37.15
CA GLY A 134 -58.20 -11.22 -36.25
C GLY A 134 -57.39 -10.01 -36.73
N TYR A 135 -56.40 -10.18 -37.62
CA TYR A 135 -55.47 -9.11 -38.01
C TYR A 135 -55.04 -9.22 -39.50
N PRO A 136 -55.73 -8.54 -40.44
CA PRO A 136 -55.50 -8.69 -41.88
C PRO A 136 -54.16 -8.16 -42.38
N ASN A 137 -53.51 -7.26 -41.63
CA ASN A 137 -52.31 -6.53 -42.09
C ASN A 137 -50.97 -7.27 -41.88
N ASN A 138 -50.98 -8.47 -41.28
CA ASN A 138 -49.75 -9.26 -41.02
C ASN A 138 -49.51 -10.40 -42.04
N SER A 139 -49.99 -10.23 -43.27
CA SER A 139 -49.87 -11.18 -44.40
C SER A 139 -48.46 -11.74 -44.62
N LYS A 140 -47.39 -10.95 -44.43
CA LYS A 140 -46.01 -11.39 -44.68
C LYS A 140 -45.46 -12.33 -43.60
N TYR A 141 -45.74 -12.06 -42.32
CA TYR A 141 -45.28 -12.90 -41.21
C TYR A 141 -46.10 -14.17 -41.06
N ILE A 142 -47.40 -14.09 -41.35
CA ILE A 142 -48.28 -15.27 -41.40
C ILE A 142 -47.88 -16.18 -42.57
N LYS A 143 -47.47 -15.62 -43.73
CA LYS A 143 -46.90 -16.41 -44.85
C LYS A 143 -45.55 -17.03 -44.53
N ASP A 144 -44.68 -16.35 -43.79
CA ASP A 144 -43.37 -16.88 -43.37
C ASP A 144 -43.51 -17.99 -42.31
N ALA A 145 -44.45 -17.80 -41.37
CA ALA A 145 -44.85 -18.82 -40.41
C ALA A 145 -45.52 -20.01 -41.12
N TRP A 146 -46.42 -19.80 -42.07
CA TRP A 146 -47.02 -20.86 -42.90
C TRP A 146 -45.99 -21.59 -43.76
N SER A 147 -44.99 -20.89 -44.29
CA SER A 147 -43.87 -21.47 -45.06
C SER A 147 -43.05 -22.44 -44.18
N LYS A 148 -42.65 -21.97 -42.99
CA LYS A 148 -41.93 -22.79 -42.00
C LYS A 148 -42.80 -23.92 -41.45
N PHE A 149 -44.10 -23.70 -41.26
CA PHE A 149 -45.07 -24.71 -40.84
C PHE A 149 -45.35 -25.73 -41.94
N LYS A 150 -45.29 -25.36 -43.23
CA LYS A 150 -45.34 -26.29 -44.38
C LYS A 150 -44.12 -27.20 -44.43
N HIS A 151 -42.94 -26.69 -44.06
CA HIS A 151 -41.75 -27.53 -43.93
C HIS A 151 -41.87 -28.52 -42.78
N VAL A 152 -42.47 -28.12 -41.66
CA VAL A 152 -42.76 -29.00 -40.52
C VAL A 152 -43.90 -29.99 -40.83
N SER A 153 -44.95 -29.60 -41.56
CA SER A 153 -46.03 -30.51 -41.95
C SER A 153 -45.61 -31.48 -43.06
N HIS A 154 -44.74 -31.07 -43.99
CA HIS A 154 -44.09 -31.98 -44.93
C HIS A 154 -43.10 -32.92 -44.23
N LEU A 155 -42.40 -32.47 -43.17
CA LEU A 155 -41.60 -33.36 -42.31
C LEU A 155 -42.49 -34.35 -41.55
N CYS A 156 -43.62 -33.92 -41.00
CA CYS A 156 -44.58 -34.79 -40.32
C CYS A 156 -45.28 -35.77 -41.29
N ALA A 157 -45.59 -35.34 -42.51
CA ALA A 157 -46.13 -36.20 -43.56
C ALA A 157 -45.06 -37.18 -44.08
N ALA A 158 -43.81 -36.75 -44.22
CA ALA A 158 -42.68 -37.62 -44.52
C ALA A 158 -42.42 -38.63 -43.39
N LEU A 159 -42.56 -38.21 -42.12
CA LEU A 159 -42.50 -39.07 -40.94
C LEU A 159 -43.70 -40.02 -40.85
N GLN A 160 -44.91 -39.63 -41.27
CA GLN A 160 -46.07 -40.53 -41.37
C GLN A 160 -45.95 -41.53 -42.53
N ILE A 161 -45.32 -41.14 -43.65
CA ILE A 161 -44.99 -42.04 -44.77
C ILE A 161 -43.86 -42.99 -44.37
N LEU A 162 -42.85 -42.51 -43.61
CA LEU A 162 -41.81 -43.34 -42.99
C LEU A 162 -42.41 -44.28 -41.94
N GLU A 163 -43.31 -43.82 -41.07
CA GLU A 163 -43.97 -44.66 -40.05
C GLU A 163 -44.94 -45.66 -40.67
N SER A 164 -45.62 -45.34 -41.77
CA SER A 164 -46.49 -46.30 -42.48
C SER A 164 -45.69 -47.31 -43.31
N HIS A 165 -44.48 -46.97 -43.76
CA HIS A 165 -43.54 -47.94 -44.32
C HIS A 165 -42.84 -48.79 -43.24
N ILE A 166 -42.54 -48.22 -42.07
CA ILE A 166 -42.01 -48.93 -40.89
C ILE A 166 -43.09 -49.83 -40.25
N ALA A 167 -44.38 -49.48 -40.35
CA ALA A 167 -45.49 -50.28 -39.84
C ALA A 167 -45.73 -51.61 -40.59
N ILE A 168 -45.04 -51.88 -41.71
CA ILE A 168 -45.09 -53.17 -42.42
C ILE A 168 -43.98 -54.13 -41.96
N THR A 169 -42.99 -53.67 -41.20
CA THR A 169 -41.97 -54.54 -40.60
C THR A 169 -41.99 -54.38 -39.09
N SER A 170 -42.88 -55.14 -38.47
CA SER A 170 -42.86 -55.40 -37.04
C SER A 170 -41.59 -56.17 -36.66
N PHE A 171 -40.49 -55.49 -36.38
CA PHE A 171 -39.42 -56.00 -35.52
C PHE A 171 -38.89 -54.85 -34.65
N HIS A 172 -38.78 -55.15 -33.37
CA HIS A 172 -38.59 -54.22 -32.26
C HIS A 172 -37.11 -54.20 -31.92
N GLU A 173 -36.37 -53.13 -32.23
CA GLU A 173 -34.97 -52.96 -31.76
C GLU A 173 -34.73 -51.53 -31.23
N PRO A 174 -34.27 -51.35 -29.97
CA PRO A 174 -34.14 -50.04 -29.32
C PRO A 174 -32.86 -49.25 -29.65
N ASN A 175 -31.95 -49.77 -30.49
CA ASN A 175 -30.54 -49.38 -30.40
C ASN A 175 -30.07 -48.32 -31.43
N LEU A 176 -30.67 -48.20 -32.61
CA LEU A 176 -30.13 -47.38 -33.72
C LEU A 176 -29.91 -45.87 -33.40
N SER A 177 -30.69 -45.29 -32.49
CA SER A 177 -30.56 -43.89 -32.04
C SER A 177 -29.30 -43.65 -31.18
N SER A 178 -28.88 -44.66 -30.42
CA SER A 178 -27.67 -44.65 -29.60
C SER A 178 -26.39 -44.63 -30.47
N TYR A 179 -26.38 -45.43 -31.53
CA TYR A 179 -25.21 -45.62 -32.41
C TYR A 179 -24.87 -44.39 -33.27
N ILE A 180 -25.89 -43.71 -33.80
CA ILE A 180 -25.70 -42.45 -34.50
C ILE A 180 -25.14 -41.40 -33.53
N SER A 181 -25.53 -41.45 -32.25
CA SER A 181 -24.99 -40.56 -31.22
C SER A 181 -23.53 -40.87 -30.83
N GLU A 182 -23.06 -42.11 -30.98
CA GLU A 182 -21.70 -42.53 -30.59
C GLU A 182 -20.66 -42.37 -31.68
N SER A 183 -21.04 -42.56 -32.94
CA SER A 183 -20.16 -42.32 -34.10
C SER A 183 -19.91 -40.82 -34.35
N ILE A 184 -20.84 -39.95 -33.96
CA ILE A 184 -20.75 -38.48 -34.14
C ILE A 184 -19.95 -37.81 -32.99
N ARG A 185 -19.72 -38.49 -31.85
CA ARG A 185 -19.04 -37.92 -30.66
C ARG A 185 -17.60 -37.44 -30.92
N PRO A 186 -16.72 -38.17 -31.63
CA PRO A 186 -15.38 -37.70 -31.95
C PRO A 186 -15.39 -36.47 -32.88
N GLU A 187 -16.28 -36.45 -33.88
CA GLU A 187 -16.42 -35.34 -34.81
C GLU A 187 -16.94 -34.07 -34.10
N GLN A 188 -17.88 -34.21 -33.16
CA GLN A 188 -18.35 -33.12 -32.31
C GLN A 188 -17.23 -32.55 -31.44
N HIS A 189 -16.43 -33.41 -30.78
CA HIS A 189 -15.29 -32.95 -30.00
C HIS A 189 -14.20 -32.28 -30.86
N ASN A 190 -13.97 -32.77 -32.09
CA ASN A 190 -13.07 -32.12 -33.04
C ASN A 190 -13.58 -30.75 -33.50
N LEU A 191 -14.89 -30.58 -33.72
CA LEU A 191 -15.51 -29.30 -34.02
C LEU A 191 -15.40 -28.31 -32.85
N GLU A 192 -15.56 -28.78 -31.62
CA GLU A 192 -15.40 -27.97 -30.39
C GLU A 192 -13.94 -27.57 -30.15
N LEU A 193 -12.99 -28.46 -30.43
CA LEU A 193 -11.55 -28.16 -30.38
C LEU A 193 -11.15 -27.16 -31.48
N GLY A 194 -11.69 -27.31 -32.70
CA GLY A 194 -11.42 -26.46 -33.85
C GLY A 194 -9.94 -26.44 -34.27
N SER A 195 -9.55 -25.40 -35.00
CA SER A 195 -8.17 -25.19 -35.47
C SER A 195 -7.70 -23.76 -35.21
N GLU A 196 -6.42 -23.63 -34.88
CA GLU A 196 -5.76 -22.33 -34.76
C GLU A 196 -5.70 -21.58 -36.10
N GLU A 197 -5.51 -22.30 -37.21
CA GLU A 197 -5.38 -21.75 -38.57
C GLU A 197 -6.71 -21.19 -39.08
N GLU A 198 -7.80 -21.91 -38.80
CA GLU A 198 -9.16 -21.55 -39.18
C GLU A 198 -9.82 -20.57 -38.21
N LYS A 199 -9.16 -20.29 -37.08
CA LYS A 199 -9.64 -19.41 -36.01
C LYS A 199 -10.93 -19.90 -35.35
N THR A 200 -11.03 -21.20 -35.14
CA THR A 200 -12.23 -21.85 -34.59
C THR A 200 -11.92 -22.66 -33.33
N GLY A 201 -12.92 -22.81 -32.46
CA GLY A 201 -12.87 -23.71 -31.32
C GLY A 201 -11.92 -23.33 -30.18
N LEU A 202 -11.74 -24.27 -29.25
CA LEU A 202 -10.94 -24.13 -28.04
C LEU A 202 -9.43 -23.93 -28.33
N ARG A 203 -8.89 -24.53 -29.40
CA ARG A 203 -7.48 -24.38 -29.80
C ARG A 203 -7.14 -22.95 -30.21
N TYR A 204 -8.02 -22.29 -30.96
CA TYR A 204 -7.85 -20.87 -31.27
C TYR A 204 -8.00 -19.98 -30.04
N ALA A 205 -8.98 -20.25 -29.17
CA ALA A 205 -9.15 -19.52 -27.92
C ALA A 205 -7.92 -19.64 -27.01
N LEU A 206 -7.31 -20.83 -26.94
CA LEU A 206 -6.08 -21.08 -26.21
C LEU A 206 -4.90 -20.27 -26.79
N SER A 207 -4.73 -20.27 -28.12
CA SER A 207 -3.68 -19.48 -28.79
C SER A 207 -3.83 -17.98 -28.50
N GLN A 208 -5.05 -17.44 -28.59
CA GLN A 208 -5.33 -16.03 -28.25
C GLN A 208 -4.96 -15.72 -26.79
N LYS A 209 -5.34 -16.58 -25.85
CA LYS A 209 -5.04 -16.40 -24.42
C LYS A 209 -3.55 -16.54 -24.11
N LYS A 210 -2.83 -17.44 -24.77
CA LYS A 210 -1.35 -17.53 -24.69
C LYS A 210 -0.66 -16.29 -25.25
N ASN A 211 -1.16 -15.72 -26.34
CA ASN A 211 -0.65 -14.46 -26.88
C ASN A 211 -0.88 -13.30 -25.91
N GLU A 212 -2.07 -13.21 -25.31
CA GLU A 212 -2.40 -12.24 -24.27
C GLU A 212 -1.47 -12.39 -23.04
N GLN A 213 -1.28 -13.63 -22.54
CA GLN A 213 -0.35 -13.95 -21.46
C GLN A 213 1.07 -13.49 -21.78
N SER A 214 1.58 -13.80 -22.97
CA SER A 214 2.94 -13.45 -23.39
C SER A 214 3.14 -11.94 -23.47
N THR A 215 2.13 -11.22 -23.97
CA THR A 215 2.12 -9.76 -24.08
C THR A 215 2.12 -9.14 -22.70
N LYS A 216 1.24 -9.60 -21.81
CA LYS A 216 1.14 -9.08 -20.44
C LYS A 216 2.40 -9.34 -19.62
N ARG A 217 3.00 -10.51 -19.78
CA ARG A 217 4.29 -10.87 -19.18
C ARG A 217 5.40 -9.93 -19.66
N ARG A 218 5.45 -9.63 -20.96
CA ARG A 218 6.41 -8.66 -21.53
C ARG A 218 6.18 -7.26 -20.98
N GLU A 219 4.94 -6.78 -20.89
CA GLU A 219 4.60 -5.46 -20.33
C GLU A 219 5.04 -5.32 -18.87
N SER A 220 4.74 -6.33 -18.03
CA SER A 220 5.15 -6.36 -16.63
C SER A 220 6.67 -6.35 -16.49
N ASN A 221 7.37 -7.24 -17.20
CA ASN A 221 8.83 -7.34 -17.16
C ASN A 221 9.51 -6.07 -17.68
N THR A 222 8.97 -5.45 -18.72
CA THR A 222 9.49 -4.20 -19.28
C THR A 222 9.33 -3.06 -18.27
N SER A 223 8.16 -2.96 -17.63
CA SER A 223 7.90 -1.93 -16.61
C SER A 223 8.84 -2.08 -15.40
N GLU A 224 9.07 -3.30 -14.93
CA GLU A 224 10.01 -3.62 -13.85
C GLU A 224 11.45 -3.30 -14.25
N SER A 225 11.87 -3.70 -15.46
CA SER A 225 13.20 -3.39 -15.99
C SER A 225 13.45 -1.88 -16.14
N ILE A 226 12.46 -1.11 -16.59
CA ILE A 226 12.57 0.35 -16.71
C ILE A 226 12.75 0.98 -15.33
N LEU A 227 11.99 0.53 -14.33
CA LEU A 227 12.11 1.00 -12.96
C LEU A 227 13.49 0.69 -12.38
N ASP A 228 13.95 -0.55 -12.52
CA ASP A 228 15.27 -0.98 -12.05
C ASP A 228 16.40 -0.22 -12.76
N GLU A 229 16.25 0.08 -14.05
CA GLU A 229 17.23 0.86 -14.81
C GLU A 229 17.27 2.33 -14.33
N LYS A 230 16.13 2.94 -14.01
CA LYS A 230 16.09 4.27 -13.38
C LYS A 230 16.86 4.28 -12.05
N LEU A 231 16.60 3.29 -11.19
CA LEU A 231 17.30 3.14 -9.91
C LEU A 231 18.81 2.89 -10.10
N ARG A 232 19.19 2.04 -11.06
CA ARG A 232 20.58 1.73 -11.40
C ARG A 232 21.32 2.98 -11.88
N LYS A 233 20.71 3.76 -12.79
CA LYS A 233 21.27 5.04 -13.26
C LYS A 233 21.44 6.04 -12.12
N LYS A 234 20.44 6.20 -11.24
CA LYS A 234 20.56 7.08 -10.06
C LYS A 234 21.70 6.65 -9.14
N ALA A 235 21.77 5.36 -8.82
CA ALA A 235 22.82 4.82 -7.96
C ALA A 235 24.22 5.02 -8.54
N ASN A 236 24.44 4.65 -9.80
CA ASN A 236 25.77 4.66 -10.42
C ASN A 236 26.23 6.05 -10.89
N ASN A 237 25.32 6.89 -11.39
CA ASN A 237 25.70 8.13 -12.06
C ASN A 237 25.59 9.36 -11.16
N GLN A 238 24.82 9.30 -10.08
CA GLN A 238 24.59 10.45 -9.20
C GLN A 238 25.01 10.19 -7.75
N ILE A 239 24.67 9.04 -7.17
CA ILE A 239 24.99 8.77 -5.76
C ILE A 239 26.44 8.28 -5.59
N LYS A 240 26.84 7.25 -6.34
CA LYS A 240 28.20 6.67 -6.29
C LYS A 240 29.34 7.68 -6.51
N PRO A 241 29.29 8.60 -7.51
CA PRO A 241 30.36 9.57 -7.72
C PRO A 241 30.29 10.77 -6.76
N ASN A 242 29.22 10.90 -5.95
CA ASN A 242 29.06 12.06 -5.08
C ASN A 242 29.98 11.97 -3.86
N ARG A 243 30.94 12.89 -3.80
CA ARG A 243 31.94 13.01 -2.73
C ARG A 243 31.31 13.23 -1.34
N ILE A 244 30.12 13.82 -1.27
CA ILE A 244 29.39 14.04 -0.01
C ILE A 244 29.05 12.71 0.64
N TYR A 245 28.50 11.76 -0.13
CA TYR A 245 28.03 10.47 0.40
C TYR A 245 29.18 9.48 0.62
N ASN A 246 30.25 9.61 -0.17
CA ASN A 246 31.50 8.85 -0.05
C ASN A 246 31.30 7.32 0.00
N ASP A 247 30.34 6.79 -0.77
CA ASP A 247 30.13 5.34 -0.92
C ASP A 247 30.49 4.90 -2.34
N VAL A 248 31.77 4.57 -2.53
CA VAL A 248 32.33 4.13 -3.82
C VAL A 248 31.75 2.81 -4.32
N ASN A 249 31.12 2.03 -3.44
CA ASN A 249 30.50 0.74 -3.75
C ASN A 249 28.97 0.85 -3.80
N TYR A 250 28.42 2.06 -3.99
CA TYR A 250 26.98 2.27 -4.08
C TYR A 250 26.42 1.69 -5.39
N ASN A 251 25.37 0.86 -5.28
CA ASN A 251 24.79 0.11 -6.40
C ASN A 251 23.26 -0.07 -6.25
N ILE A 252 22.63 -0.79 -7.18
CA ILE A 252 21.17 -1.02 -7.18
C ILE A 252 20.68 -1.74 -5.91
N SER A 253 21.45 -2.65 -5.34
CA SER A 253 21.07 -3.35 -4.10
C SER A 253 21.02 -2.39 -2.92
N LYS A 254 22.00 -1.48 -2.81
CA LYS A 254 22.05 -0.47 -1.75
C LYS A 254 20.94 0.57 -1.85
N ILE A 255 20.61 1.06 -3.06
CA ILE A 255 19.48 1.97 -3.20
C ILE A 255 18.15 1.28 -2.87
N LYS A 256 17.98 0.00 -3.22
CA LYS A 256 16.80 -0.78 -2.78
C LYS A 256 16.75 -0.93 -1.26
N GLN A 257 17.88 -1.13 -0.59
CA GLN A 257 17.95 -1.14 0.89
C GLN A 257 17.60 0.22 1.50
N ASP A 258 18.12 1.32 0.95
CA ASP A 258 17.78 2.68 1.41
C ASP A 258 16.28 2.96 1.19
N ILE A 259 15.69 2.50 0.07
CA ILE A 259 14.23 2.58 -0.18
C ILE A 259 13.43 1.82 0.88
N LEU A 260 13.87 0.60 1.26
CA LEU A 260 13.22 -0.16 2.33
C LEU A 260 13.32 0.56 3.67
N ALA A 261 14.46 1.16 3.98
CA ALA A 261 14.64 1.96 5.19
C ALA A 261 13.70 3.18 5.22
N ILE A 262 13.51 3.87 4.08
CA ILE A 262 12.56 4.98 3.94
C ILE A 262 11.11 4.52 4.16
N LYS A 263 10.74 3.34 3.65
CA LYS A 263 9.38 2.81 3.82
C LYS A 263 9.07 2.39 5.26
N ASN A 264 10.08 1.90 5.97
CA ASN A 264 9.95 1.38 7.33
C ASN A 264 10.08 2.47 8.40
N SER A 265 10.47 3.70 8.04
CA SER A 265 10.55 4.80 8.99
C SER A 265 9.19 5.44 9.21
N GLU A 266 8.76 5.53 10.48
CA GLU A 266 7.52 6.19 10.89
C GLU A 266 7.58 7.73 10.75
N THR A 267 8.78 8.29 10.64
CA THR A 267 9.03 9.74 10.52
C THR A 267 9.26 10.13 9.06
N SER A 268 8.69 11.26 8.62
CA SER A 268 8.97 11.87 7.32
C SER A 268 10.48 12.02 7.14
N VAL A 269 11.03 11.36 6.12
CA VAL A 269 12.47 11.27 5.88
C VAL A 269 13.03 12.52 5.18
N SER A 270 12.17 13.51 4.89
CA SER A 270 12.59 14.73 4.22
C SER A 270 13.31 15.65 5.20
N LEU A 271 14.57 15.97 4.89
CA LEU A 271 15.31 16.98 5.63
C LEU A 271 14.82 18.38 5.24
N THR A 272 14.79 19.29 6.21
CA THR A 272 14.64 20.73 5.92
C THR A 272 15.91 21.28 5.27
N VAL A 273 15.82 22.49 4.71
CA VAL A 273 16.99 23.14 4.09
C VAL A 273 18.07 23.38 5.15
N GLU A 274 17.65 23.83 6.33
CA GLU A 274 18.49 24.11 7.49
C GLU A 274 19.17 22.84 8.02
N ASP A 275 18.44 21.73 8.16
CA ASP A 275 19.00 20.46 8.61
C ASP A 275 20.00 19.89 7.61
N ALA A 276 19.70 20.01 6.31
CA ALA A 276 20.61 19.56 5.26
C ALA A 276 21.90 20.40 5.24
N GLU A 277 21.80 21.72 5.46
CA GLU A 277 22.95 22.60 5.54
C GLU A 277 23.80 22.33 6.80
N SER A 278 23.16 22.18 7.96
CA SER A 278 23.85 21.78 9.21
C SER A 278 24.62 20.47 9.04
N LYS A 279 24.01 19.47 8.39
CA LYS A 279 24.70 18.20 8.09
C LYS A 279 25.86 18.38 7.11
N ARG A 280 25.75 19.26 6.09
CA ARG A 280 26.87 19.57 5.19
C ARG A 280 28.01 20.26 5.92
N ASN A 281 27.70 21.19 6.82
CA ASN A 281 28.70 21.88 7.65
C ASN A 281 29.46 20.88 8.54
N LEU A 282 28.75 19.95 9.17
CA LEU A 282 29.35 18.85 9.95
C LEU A 282 30.35 18.00 9.14
N LEU A 283 30.12 17.81 7.84
CA LEU A 283 31.07 17.06 6.98
C LEU A 283 32.38 17.79 6.72
N ASN A 284 32.38 19.12 6.84
CA ASN A 284 33.56 19.96 6.67
C ASN A 284 34.34 20.16 7.98
N GLU A 285 33.76 19.75 9.12
CA GLU A 285 34.44 19.86 10.40
C GLU A 285 35.66 18.94 10.48
N LYS A 286 36.74 19.49 11.03
CA LYS A 286 37.96 18.77 11.35
C LYS A 286 37.98 18.48 12.84
N ILE A 287 38.74 17.46 13.23
CA ILE A 287 39.02 17.18 14.63
C ILE A 287 39.62 18.44 15.26
N LYS A 288 39.03 18.88 16.37
CA LYS A 288 39.50 20.01 17.18
C LYS A 288 40.14 19.45 18.44
N SER A 289 41.07 20.21 19.01
CA SER A 289 41.70 19.86 20.28
C SER A 289 40.69 19.96 21.42
N ASP A 290 40.92 19.17 22.47
CA ASP A 290 40.15 19.29 23.69
C ASP A 290 40.43 20.64 24.35
N ILE A 291 39.36 21.28 24.82
CA ILE A 291 39.44 22.53 25.58
C ILE A 291 39.60 22.15 27.05
N SER A 292 40.59 22.75 27.71
CA SER A 292 40.84 22.51 29.13
C SER A 292 39.72 23.11 29.98
N GLU A 293 39.34 22.39 31.04
CA GLU A 293 38.44 22.93 32.05
C GLU A 293 39.11 24.09 32.78
N PHE A 294 38.33 25.12 33.11
CA PHE A 294 38.80 26.28 33.86
C PHE A 294 38.30 26.21 35.30
N ALA A 295 39.07 26.77 36.23
CA ALA A 295 38.67 26.84 37.62
C ALA A 295 37.65 27.97 37.83
N THR A 296 36.57 27.68 38.55
CA THR A 296 35.64 28.69 39.04
C THR A 296 36.21 29.32 40.31
N PRO A 297 36.38 30.65 40.39
CA PRO A 297 36.81 31.31 41.62
C PRO A 297 35.79 31.04 42.74
N ALA A 298 36.28 30.70 43.94
CA ALA A 298 35.40 30.65 45.10
C ALA A 298 35.05 32.09 45.50
N SER A 299 33.76 32.46 45.39
CA SER A 299 33.28 33.76 45.81
C SER A 299 33.07 33.81 47.32
N ASN A 300 33.71 34.78 48.00
CA ASN A 300 33.47 35.10 49.41
C ASN A 300 32.71 36.43 49.56
N ILE A 301 32.00 36.86 48.50
CA ILE A 301 31.47 38.23 48.40
C ILE A 301 30.41 38.53 49.46
N ASP A 302 29.57 37.56 49.83
CA ASP A 302 28.51 37.74 50.84
C ASP A 302 29.08 38.17 52.19
N ASN A 303 30.17 37.52 52.63
CA ASN A 303 30.85 37.85 53.88
C ASN A 303 31.50 39.25 53.82
N LEU A 304 32.01 39.65 52.65
CA LEU A 304 32.59 40.99 52.45
C LEU A 304 31.51 42.08 52.48
N ILE A 305 30.33 41.83 51.90
CA ILE A 305 29.18 42.74 51.95
C ILE A 305 28.69 42.91 53.39
N GLU A 306 28.52 41.82 54.14
CA GLU A 306 28.08 41.87 55.54
C GLU A 306 29.07 42.68 56.40
N LYS A 307 30.38 42.46 56.20
CA LYS A 307 31.43 43.25 56.85
C LYS A 307 31.34 44.73 56.43
N CYS A 308 31.11 45.01 55.15
CA CYS A 308 30.95 46.37 54.63
C CYS A 308 29.79 47.11 55.31
N GLU A 309 28.60 46.52 55.35
CA GLU A 309 27.41 47.10 55.99
C GLU A 309 27.65 47.41 57.47
N LYS A 310 28.33 46.51 58.19
CA LYS A 310 28.71 46.71 59.58
C LYS A 310 29.66 47.90 59.77
N LEU A 311 30.72 48.00 58.97
CA LEU A 311 31.70 49.08 59.10
C LEU A 311 31.14 50.45 58.69
N LEU A 312 30.30 50.49 57.64
CA LEU A 312 29.66 51.73 57.18
C LEU A 312 28.69 52.31 58.22
N SER A 313 27.93 51.44 58.90
CA SER A 313 26.92 51.83 59.89
C SER A 313 27.49 52.11 61.29
N GLN A 314 28.77 51.81 61.54
CA GLN A 314 29.40 52.01 62.83
C GLN A 314 29.51 53.51 63.18
N GLU A 315 28.90 53.89 64.30
CA GLU A 315 28.98 55.22 64.89
C GLU A 315 30.08 55.26 65.96
N ILE A 316 30.99 56.21 65.85
CA ILE A 316 32.06 56.43 66.84
C ILE A 316 31.96 57.87 67.32
N THR A 317 32.08 58.07 68.63
CA THR A 317 32.13 59.42 69.21
C THR A 317 33.48 59.67 69.86
N PRO A 318 34.19 60.76 69.53
CA PRO A 318 35.45 61.09 70.19
C PRO A 318 35.20 61.44 71.67
N THR A 319 36.15 61.13 72.54
CA THR A 319 36.04 61.46 73.97
C THR A 319 36.00 62.97 74.21
N LYS A 320 36.74 63.74 73.40
CA LYS A 320 36.59 65.20 73.27
C LYS A 320 36.72 65.59 71.80
N SER A 321 35.72 66.27 71.26
CA SER A 321 35.71 66.69 69.85
C SER A 321 36.44 68.01 69.62
N ILE A 322 37.23 68.06 68.55
CA ILE A 322 37.78 69.30 67.99
C ILE A 322 36.90 69.67 66.79
N GLN A 323 36.06 70.70 66.95
CA GLN A 323 35.02 71.06 65.97
C GLN A 323 35.59 71.43 64.60
N GLU A 324 36.75 72.10 64.56
CA GLU A 324 37.44 72.47 63.31
C GLU A 324 37.81 71.23 62.48
N LEU A 325 38.21 70.13 63.13
CA LEU A 325 38.55 68.86 62.47
C LEU A 325 37.32 68.06 62.07
N LEU A 326 36.20 68.18 62.82
CA LEU A 326 34.95 67.55 62.42
C LEU A 326 34.30 68.21 61.20
N ASN A 327 34.53 69.52 61.02
CA ASN A 327 33.95 70.29 59.92
C ASN A 327 34.80 70.28 58.64
N ASP A 328 36.06 69.83 58.71
CA ASP A 328 36.97 69.76 57.57
C ASP A 328 37.75 68.43 57.59
N ALA A 329 37.30 67.49 56.77
CA ALA A 329 37.91 66.16 56.63
C ALA A 329 39.36 66.21 56.12
N LEU A 330 39.69 67.16 55.23
CA LEU A 330 41.05 67.32 54.71
C LEU A 330 41.99 67.82 55.81
N LEU A 331 41.53 68.78 56.62
CA LEU A 331 42.27 69.28 57.76
C LEU A 331 42.46 68.19 58.83
N GLN A 332 41.41 67.41 59.13
CA GLN A 332 41.48 66.29 60.06
C GLN A 332 42.53 65.27 59.65
N GLU A 333 42.54 64.88 58.37
CA GLU A 333 43.49 63.91 57.83
C GLU A 333 44.92 64.47 57.83
N TRP A 334 45.09 65.77 57.52
CA TRP A 334 46.39 66.44 57.61
C TRP A 334 46.93 66.45 59.05
N VAL A 335 46.09 66.81 60.03
CA VAL A 335 46.48 66.79 61.45
C VAL A 335 46.83 65.37 61.90
N ARG A 336 46.03 64.37 61.54
CA ARG A 336 46.25 62.97 61.89
C ARG A 336 47.58 62.43 61.35
N LYS A 337 47.84 62.63 60.05
CA LYS A 337 49.13 62.27 59.43
C LYS A 337 50.28 63.04 60.07
N GLY A 338 50.05 64.31 60.41
CA GLY A 338 50.99 65.14 61.13
C GLY A 338 51.46 64.55 62.46
N ILE A 339 50.59 63.86 63.22
CA ILE A 339 50.94 63.25 64.51
C ILE A 339 52.14 62.31 64.38
N GLN A 340 52.16 61.47 63.35
CA GLN A 340 53.19 60.46 63.14
C GLN A 340 54.59 61.05 62.86
N PHE A 341 54.67 62.31 62.46
CA PHE A 341 55.94 62.99 62.18
C PHE A 341 56.48 63.81 63.36
N HIS A 342 55.70 63.96 64.43
CA HIS A 342 56.00 64.89 65.51
C HIS A 342 55.93 64.25 66.90
N LYS A 343 54.87 63.47 67.18
CA LYS A 343 54.66 62.88 68.50
C LYS A 343 55.81 61.94 68.84
N ASP A 344 56.43 62.15 70.00
CA ASP A 344 57.59 61.40 70.49
C ASP A 344 58.84 61.46 69.57
N ILE A 345 58.88 62.37 68.59
CA ILE A 345 59.98 62.53 67.61
C ILE A 345 60.63 63.92 67.72
N SER A 346 59.85 64.99 67.83
CA SER A 346 60.34 66.37 67.86
C SER A 346 59.46 67.28 68.71
N ASP A 347 60.10 68.13 69.52
CA ASP A 347 59.42 69.18 70.31
C ASP A 347 59.11 70.43 69.47
N THR A 348 59.49 70.44 68.19
CA THR A 348 59.26 71.55 67.25
C THR A 348 58.46 71.09 66.04
N CYS A 349 57.57 71.95 65.55
CA CYS A 349 56.75 71.70 64.38
C CYS A 349 57.60 71.73 63.11
N ALA A 350 57.58 70.64 62.33
CA ALA A 350 58.30 70.51 61.07
C ALA A 350 57.80 71.48 59.98
N PHE A 351 56.59 72.04 60.12
CA PHE A 351 56.05 73.01 59.15
C PHE A 351 56.48 74.45 59.45
N CYS A 352 56.29 74.93 60.68
CA CYS A 352 56.53 76.34 61.04
C CYS A 352 57.74 76.56 61.96
N GLY A 353 58.37 75.51 62.48
CA GLY A 353 59.55 75.57 63.36
C GLY A 353 59.27 75.95 64.82
N ASN A 354 58.01 76.25 65.18
CA ASN A 354 57.64 76.62 66.55
C ASN A 354 57.63 75.41 67.50
N VAL A 355 57.85 75.65 68.79
CA VAL A 355 57.73 74.63 69.84
C VAL A 355 56.28 74.16 69.94
N ILE A 356 56.09 72.84 70.00
CA ILE A 356 54.77 72.21 70.10
C ILE A 356 54.29 72.27 71.56
N PRO A 357 53.08 72.81 71.86
CA PRO A 357 52.53 72.82 73.21
C PRO A 357 52.35 71.40 73.77
N SER A 358 52.74 71.18 75.03
CA SER A 358 52.65 69.85 75.66
C SER A 358 51.22 69.35 75.85
N ASP A 359 50.23 70.25 75.95
CA ASP A 359 48.81 69.92 76.08
C ASP A 359 48.14 69.58 74.74
N LEU A 360 48.81 69.80 73.60
CA LEU A 360 48.28 69.49 72.28
C LEU A 360 48.07 67.98 72.11
N TRP A 361 49.02 67.16 72.59
CA TRP A 361 48.95 65.70 72.43
C TRP A 361 47.77 65.09 73.17
N GLU A 362 47.46 65.57 74.38
CA GLU A 362 46.29 65.13 75.13
C GLU A 362 44.98 65.49 74.39
N LYS A 363 44.91 66.68 73.76
CA LYS A 363 43.75 67.10 72.96
C LYS A 363 43.60 66.24 71.70
N LEU A 364 44.69 65.94 71.01
CA LEU A 364 44.68 65.10 69.81
C LEU A 364 44.35 63.65 70.15
N ASP A 365 44.88 63.08 71.24
CA ASP A 365 44.58 61.71 71.69
C ASP A 365 43.12 61.55 72.13
N ALA A 366 42.53 62.60 72.73
CA ALA A 366 41.11 62.60 73.09
C ALA A 366 40.17 62.70 71.86
N HIS A 367 40.70 63.16 70.73
CA HIS A 367 39.98 63.27 69.47
C HIS A 367 40.16 62.00 68.59
N PHE A 368 41.41 61.58 68.37
CA PHE A 368 41.78 60.37 67.61
C PHE A 368 41.87 59.16 68.54
N ILE A 369 40.72 58.73 69.05
CA ILE A 369 40.66 57.60 69.98
C ILE A 369 41.03 56.28 69.29
N LYS A 370 41.50 55.31 70.08
CA LYS A 370 41.91 53.97 69.58
C LYS A 370 40.83 53.29 68.75
N GLU A 371 39.56 53.52 69.06
CA GLU A 371 38.42 52.95 68.34
C GLU A 371 38.32 53.48 66.89
N SER A 372 38.52 54.77 66.66
CA SER A 372 38.49 55.35 65.30
C SER A 372 39.66 54.90 64.45
N GLU A 373 40.85 54.74 65.04
CA GLU A 373 42.00 54.20 64.29
C GLU A 373 41.84 52.71 63.99
N SER A 374 41.26 51.91 64.91
CA SER A 374 40.93 50.51 64.65
C SER A 374 39.94 50.37 63.49
N LEU A 375 38.88 51.20 63.47
CA LEU A 375 37.91 51.19 62.39
C LEU A 375 38.54 51.56 61.04
N ARG A 376 39.44 52.55 61.00
CA ARG A 376 40.17 52.91 59.77
C ARG A 376 40.98 51.74 59.22
N LEU A 377 41.71 51.02 60.08
CA LEU A 377 42.48 49.83 59.68
C LEU A 377 41.58 48.71 59.15
N GLU A 378 40.44 48.46 59.81
CA GLU A 378 39.47 47.46 59.36
C GLU A 378 38.85 47.81 57.99
N ILE A 379 38.62 49.10 57.73
CA ILE A 379 38.15 49.61 56.44
C ILE A 379 39.23 49.44 55.36
N GLU A 380 40.48 49.82 55.64
CA GLU A 380 41.60 49.67 54.70
C GLU A 380 41.83 48.20 54.32
N ASP A 381 41.76 47.28 55.29
CA ASP A 381 41.83 45.85 55.03
C ASP A 381 40.67 45.36 54.17
N LEU A 382 39.44 45.81 54.44
CA LEU A 382 38.27 45.45 53.63
C LEU A 382 38.35 46.00 52.20
N ILE A 383 38.86 47.22 52.01
CA ILE A 383 39.11 47.80 50.68
C ILE A 383 40.05 46.89 49.88
N ARG A 384 41.14 46.42 50.50
CA ARG A 384 42.10 45.50 49.86
C ARG A 384 41.44 44.16 49.51
N ASP A 385 40.62 43.61 50.41
CA ASP A 385 39.92 42.34 50.19
C ASP A 385 38.89 42.46 49.04
N LEU A 386 38.15 43.58 48.96
CA LEU A 386 37.18 43.86 47.90
C LEU A 386 37.85 44.09 46.54
N ASP A 387 38.93 44.88 46.49
CA ASP A 387 39.72 45.10 45.27
C ASP A 387 40.27 43.76 44.73
N GLY A 388 40.79 42.91 45.62
CA GLY A 388 41.25 41.56 45.28
C GLY A 388 40.14 40.59 44.84
N SER A 389 38.87 40.91 45.11
CA SER A 389 37.71 40.09 44.69
C SER A 389 37.17 40.44 43.31
N MET A 390 37.65 41.53 42.69
CA MET A 390 37.25 41.90 41.34
C MET A 390 37.61 40.81 40.33
N LEU A 391 36.75 40.65 39.33
CA LEU A 391 36.90 39.60 38.32
C LEU A 391 37.47 40.17 37.02
N ASP A 392 38.54 39.54 36.51
CA ASP A 392 39.04 39.78 35.16
C ASP A 392 38.35 38.84 34.16
N PHE A 393 37.53 39.41 33.28
CA PHE A 393 36.86 38.68 32.21
C PHE A 393 37.82 37.84 31.36
N ASN A 394 39.02 38.35 31.06
CA ASN A 394 39.95 37.65 30.17
C ASN A 394 40.53 36.38 30.80
N SER A 395 40.59 36.31 32.13
CA SER A 395 41.09 35.14 32.85
C SER A 395 40.25 33.88 32.62
N PHE A 396 38.96 34.03 32.28
CA PHE A 396 38.04 32.93 32.01
C PHE A 396 38.13 32.37 30.58
N PHE A 397 38.79 33.08 29.65
CA PHE A 397 38.81 32.72 28.24
C PHE A 397 40.25 32.55 27.71
N PRO A 398 40.94 31.46 28.08
CA PRO A 398 42.20 31.09 27.43
C PRO A 398 42.00 30.51 26.01
N PHE A 399 40.76 30.47 25.52
CA PHE A 399 40.34 29.92 24.23
C PHE A 399 39.41 30.87 23.48
N SER A 400 39.26 30.62 22.18
CA SER A 400 38.51 31.43 21.23
C SER A 400 37.28 30.69 20.70
N THR A 401 36.36 31.42 20.09
CA THR A 401 35.18 30.87 19.41
C THR A 401 35.55 29.88 18.31
N ASP A 402 36.70 30.08 17.68
CA ASP A 402 37.20 29.19 16.63
C ASP A 402 37.74 27.87 17.15
N ASP A 403 37.88 27.69 18.46
CA ASP A 403 38.25 26.41 19.06
C ASP A 403 37.05 25.45 19.17
N PHE A 404 35.82 25.97 19.11
CA PHE A 404 34.59 25.17 19.21
C PHE A 404 34.11 24.61 17.86
N TYR A 405 33.41 23.47 17.89
CA TYR A 405 32.64 22.96 16.73
C TYR A 405 31.51 23.93 16.36
N SER A 406 31.08 23.93 15.10
CA SER A 406 30.11 24.93 14.59
C SER A 406 28.79 24.90 15.36
N THR A 407 28.41 23.74 15.90
CA THR A 407 27.19 23.56 16.70
C THR A 407 27.21 24.31 18.03
N PHE A 408 28.39 24.61 18.56
CA PHE A 408 28.55 25.27 19.87
C PHE A 408 28.88 26.76 19.74
N LYS A 409 29.33 27.24 18.57
CA LYS A 409 29.79 28.62 18.35
C LYS A 409 28.76 29.68 18.77
N ASP A 410 27.52 29.56 18.31
CA ASP A 410 26.48 30.57 18.59
C ASP A 410 26.12 30.59 20.08
N SER A 411 26.06 29.43 20.70
CA SER A 411 25.75 29.32 22.13
C SER A 411 26.92 29.84 22.97
N PHE A 412 28.15 29.56 22.57
CA PHE A 412 29.36 30.07 23.19
C PHE A 412 29.41 31.60 23.16
N GLU A 413 29.20 32.23 22.00
CA GLU A 413 29.21 33.70 21.87
C GLU A 413 28.13 34.36 22.73
N LYS A 414 26.95 33.75 22.82
CA LYS A 414 25.88 34.23 23.71
C LYS A 414 26.28 34.17 25.18
N MET A 415 26.83 33.03 25.63
CA MET A 415 27.29 32.89 27.01
C MET A 415 28.46 33.83 27.33
N LYS A 416 29.41 33.99 26.40
CA LYS A 416 30.52 34.92 26.51
C LYS A 416 30.05 36.36 26.70
N GLY A 417 29.12 36.83 25.84
CA GLY A 417 28.54 38.17 25.97
C GLY A 417 27.73 38.35 27.26
N SER A 418 26.98 37.32 27.67
CA SER A 418 26.25 37.33 28.94
C SER A 418 27.19 37.45 30.14
N LEU A 419 28.27 36.66 30.15
CA LEU A 419 29.28 36.68 31.21
C LEU A 419 29.98 38.03 31.29
N GLU A 420 30.35 38.61 30.13
CA GLU A 420 30.98 39.93 30.07
C GLU A 420 30.10 41.01 30.72
N LEU A 421 28.80 41.00 30.44
CA LEU A 421 27.85 41.93 31.03
C LEU A 421 27.70 41.72 32.55
N LYS A 422 27.66 40.47 33.00
CA LYS A 422 27.54 40.14 34.43
C LYS A 422 28.78 40.52 35.22
N ILE A 423 29.97 40.23 34.71
CA ILE A 423 31.24 40.65 35.34
C ILE A 423 31.35 42.17 35.37
N LYS A 424 30.98 42.87 34.29
CA LYS A 424 30.94 44.34 34.28
C LYS A 424 30.00 44.92 35.34
N GLN A 425 28.85 44.29 35.55
CA GLN A 425 27.93 44.73 36.61
C GLN A 425 28.51 44.45 37.99
N TYR A 426 29.01 43.23 38.22
CA TYR A 426 29.65 42.81 39.47
C TYR A 426 30.78 43.76 39.90
N ASN A 427 31.72 44.07 38.99
CA ASN A 427 32.84 44.98 39.30
C ASN A 427 32.37 46.42 39.58
N ARG A 428 31.33 46.92 38.89
CA ARG A 428 30.75 48.25 39.18
C ARG A 428 30.11 48.32 40.57
N ASP A 429 29.47 47.23 41.00
CA ASP A 429 28.86 47.19 42.32
C ASP A 429 29.95 47.14 43.41
N ILE A 430 31.05 46.42 43.18
CA ILE A 430 32.26 46.48 44.04
C ILE A 430 32.84 47.91 44.06
N ASP A 431 33.00 48.57 42.92
CA ASP A 431 33.48 49.96 42.86
C ASP A 431 32.61 50.89 43.70
N THR A 432 31.30 50.65 43.73
CA THR A 432 30.37 51.41 44.58
C THR A 432 30.66 51.19 46.07
N LEU A 433 30.96 49.95 46.48
CA LEU A 433 31.39 49.64 47.85
C LEU A 433 32.72 50.32 48.21
N LEU A 434 33.70 50.27 47.31
CA LEU A 434 35.01 50.87 47.50
C LEU A 434 34.88 52.39 47.72
N ASN A 435 34.03 53.06 46.93
CA ASN A 435 33.75 54.48 47.09
C ASN A 435 33.10 54.81 48.44
N LEU A 436 32.10 54.02 48.88
CA LEU A 436 31.44 54.22 50.18
C LEU A 436 32.41 54.01 51.36
N LEU A 437 33.26 52.98 51.30
CA LEU A 437 34.28 52.72 52.31
C LEU A 437 35.34 53.82 52.36
N THR A 438 35.73 54.36 51.21
CA THR A 438 36.66 55.50 51.11
C THR A 438 36.04 56.75 51.74
N GLU A 439 34.77 57.06 51.41
CA GLU A 439 34.03 58.17 52.03
C GLU A 439 33.93 58.01 53.56
N LYS A 440 33.67 56.78 54.04
CA LYS A 440 33.65 56.46 55.47
C LYS A 440 35.01 56.63 56.12
N ALA A 441 36.11 56.26 55.46
CA ALA A 441 37.46 56.43 55.99
C ALA A 441 37.84 57.91 56.13
N GLU A 442 37.44 58.75 55.17
CA GLU A 442 37.64 60.21 55.21
C GLU A 442 36.78 60.88 56.31
N ASN A 443 35.60 60.33 56.59
CA ASN A 443 34.64 60.85 57.56
C ASN A 443 34.30 59.83 58.66
N ILE A 444 35.33 59.36 59.37
CA ILE A 444 35.25 58.18 60.26
C ILE A 444 34.14 58.24 61.32
N PHE A 445 33.79 59.44 61.80
CA PHE A 445 32.78 59.66 62.84
C PHE A 445 31.33 59.71 62.32
N ILE A 446 31.13 59.85 61.00
CA ILE A 446 29.79 59.96 60.39
C ILE A 446 29.38 58.57 59.90
N PRO A 447 28.27 57.98 60.38
CA PRO A 447 27.78 56.73 59.86
C PRO A 447 27.18 56.93 58.45
N ILE A 448 27.44 55.99 57.55
CA ILE A 448 26.83 55.97 56.22
C ILE A 448 25.64 55.01 56.26
N THR A 449 24.43 55.53 56.08
CA THR A 449 23.17 54.76 56.09
C THR A 449 22.64 54.45 54.69
N THR A 450 23.39 54.84 53.66
CA THR A 450 23.07 54.57 52.26
C THR A 450 22.95 53.06 52.03
N LYS A 451 21.95 52.66 51.23
CA LYS A 451 21.74 51.26 50.89
C LYS A 451 22.92 50.74 50.06
N VAL A 452 23.55 49.70 50.59
CA VAL A 452 24.64 48.96 49.93
C VAL A 452 24.09 48.19 48.73
N PRO A 453 24.77 48.18 47.56
CA PRO A 453 24.36 47.37 46.41
C PRO A 453 24.32 45.89 46.78
N GLN A 454 23.29 45.20 46.31
CA GLN A 454 23.19 43.74 46.45
C GLN A 454 24.00 43.10 45.34
N ILE A 455 25.14 42.52 45.69
CA ILE A 455 26.03 41.85 44.74
C ILE A 455 25.69 40.36 44.79
N ASP A 456 25.29 39.79 43.65
CA ASP A 456 25.00 38.36 43.53
C ASP A 456 25.98 37.72 42.54
N SER A 457 26.81 36.79 43.02
CA SER A 457 27.73 36.03 42.17
C SER A 457 27.07 34.83 41.50
N LYS A 458 25.88 34.39 41.94
CA LYS A 458 25.22 33.19 41.40
C LYS A 458 24.98 33.23 39.90
N PRO A 459 24.54 34.36 39.28
CA PRO A 459 24.38 34.41 37.83
C PRO A 459 25.68 34.20 37.07
N ILE A 460 26.83 34.56 37.65
CA ILE A 460 28.16 34.30 37.07
C ILE A 460 28.46 32.82 37.19
N ASP A 461 28.27 32.23 38.37
CA ASP A 461 28.52 30.81 38.64
C ASP A 461 27.66 29.89 37.74
N GLU A 462 26.39 30.25 37.53
CA GLU A 462 25.48 29.54 36.62
C GLU A 462 25.99 29.54 35.18
N ILE A 463 26.40 30.71 34.66
CA ILE A 463 26.95 30.81 33.30
C ILE A 463 28.27 30.04 33.17
N LEU A 464 29.13 30.09 34.19
CA LEU A 464 30.39 29.34 34.20
C LEU A 464 30.14 27.82 34.24
N SER A 465 29.13 27.36 34.98
CA SER A 465 28.71 25.96 35.00
C SER A 465 28.19 25.51 33.64
N GLU A 466 27.31 26.29 33.00
CA GLU A 466 26.80 26.00 31.66
C GLU A 466 27.93 25.95 30.62
N LEU A 467 28.89 26.89 30.70
CA LEU A 467 30.08 26.88 29.86
C LEU A 467 30.95 25.63 30.09
N GLY A 468 31.12 25.22 31.35
CA GLY A 468 31.84 24.00 31.70
C GLY A 468 31.20 22.74 31.11
N ASP A 469 29.87 22.64 31.16
CA ASP A 469 29.15 21.51 30.55
C ASP A 469 29.22 21.54 29.01
N MET A 470 29.17 22.72 28.40
CA MET A 470 29.40 22.87 26.96
C MET A 470 30.80 22.42 26.55
N ILE A 471 31.84 22.75 27.32
CA ILE A 471 33.22 22.30 27.07
C ILE A 471 33.30 20.78 27.14
N LYS A 472 32.66 20.14 28.13
CA LYS A 472 32.58 18.68 28.22
C LYS A 472 31.91 18.07 26.99
N ASP A 473 30.82 18.67 26.51
CA ASP A 473 30.10 18.17 25.34
C ASP A 473 30.87 18.40 24.03
N HIS A 474 31.58 19.51 23.89
CA HIS A 474 32.55 19.75 22.81
C HIS A 474 33.65 18.67 22.82
N ASN A 475 34.28 18.39 23.96
CA ASN A 475 35.33 17.38 24.08
C ASN A 475 34.80 15.95 23.79
N LYS A 476 33.55 15.64 24.17
CA LYS A 476 32.88 14.39 23.77
C LYS A 476 32.66 14.34 22.25
N LYS A 477 32.27 15.45 21.63
CA LYS A 477 32.03 15.55 20.17
C LYS A 477 33.27 15.18 19.36
N THR A 478 34.46 15.54 19.84
CA THR A 478 35.74 15.13 19.24
C THR A 478 35.83 13.61 19.04
N LYS A 479 35.35 12.84 20.02
CA LYS A 479 35.37 11.36 19.98
C LYS A 479 34.30 10.78 19.06
N THR A 480 33.18 11.47 18.86
CA THR A 480 32.06 10.98 18.03
C THR A 480 32.05 11.54 16.60
N LEU A 481 32.87 12.54 16.29
CA LEU A 481 32.85 13.29 15.04
C LEU A 481 32.81 12.39 13.80
N HIS A 482 33.66 11.36 13.73
CA HIS A 482 33.69 10.43 12.60
C HIS A 482 32.35 9.70 12.40
N ASN A 483 31.75 9.22 13.49
CA ASN A 483 30.46 8.53 13.45
C ASN A 483 29.31 9.49 13.12
N ASP A 484 29.37 10.72 13.62
CA ASP A 484 28.38 11.76 13.33
C ASP A 484 28.45 12.18 11.86
N GLN A 485 29.65 12.32 11.29
CA GLN A 485 29.84 12.53 9.86
C GLN A 485 29.30 11.36 9.04
N PHE A 486 29.58 10.11 9.43
CA PHE A 486 29.01 8.93 8.76
C PHE A 486 27.48 8.95 8.76
N ARG A 487 26.85 9.26 9.89
CA ARG A 487 25.39 9.42 10.01
C ARG A 487 24.86 10.56 9.15
N ALA A 488 25.54 11.70 9.10
CA ALA A 488 25.18 12.84 8.27
C ALA A 488 25.25 12.50 6.76
N ARG A 489 26.31 11.82 6.30
CA ARG A 489 26.42 11.34 4.91
C ARG A 489 25.25 10.43 4.54
N LYS A 490 24.93 9.48 5.42
CA LYS A 490 23.79 8.56 5.23
C LYS A 490 22.46 9.31 5.18
N ALA A 491 22.21 10.23 6.10
CA ALA A 491 20.99 11.02 6.13
C ALA A 491 20.79 11.87 4.86
N LEU A 492 21.83 12.58 4.42
CA LEU A 492 21.80 13.36 3.17
C LEU A 492 21.56 12.46 1.94
N ARG A 493 22.16 11.27 1.92
CA ARG A 493 21.94 10.30 0.83
C ARG A 493 20.50 9.78 0.81
N ILE A 494 19.95 9.45 1.99
CA ILE A 494 18.58 8.94 2.11
C ILE A 494 17.58 10.04 1.70
N ASP A 495 17.80 11.30 2.10
CA ASP A 495 16.97 12.43 1.66
C ASP A 495 16.98 12.58 0.12
N GLU A 496 18.15 12.51 -0.50
CA GLU A 496 18.30 12.55 -1.97
C GLU A 496 17.58 11.38 -2.66
N VAL A 497 17.65 10.17 -2.08
CA VAL A 497 16.90 9.00 -2.57
C VAL A 497 15.41 9.26 -2.43
N ASN A 498 14.94 9.72 -1.28
CA ASN A 498 13.53 10.00 -1.01
C ASN A 498 12.95 11.01 -2.01
N ARG A 499 13.65 12.15 -2.22
CA ARG A 499 13.29 13.15 -3.23
C ARG A 499 13.24 12.57 -4.63
N TYR A 500 14.18 11.67 -4.96
CA TYR A 500 14.18 11.00 -6.25
C TYR A 500 13.00 10.04 -6.44
N LEU A 501 12.59 9.30 -5.40
CA LEU A 501 11.43 8.40 -5.46
C LEU A 501 10.14 9.17 -5.77
N THR A 502 9.98 10.36 -5.19
CA THR A 502 8.87 11.27 -5.52
C THR A 502 8.95 11.73 -6.97
N ASN A 503 10.14 12.11 -7.45
CA ASN A 503 10.33 12.59 -8.83
C ASN A 503 9.96 11.54 -9.90
N ILE A 504 10.28 10.26 -9.66
CA ILE A 504 10.00 9.19 -10.63
C ILE A 504 8.63 8.52 -10.45
N ASP A 505 7.76 9.07 -9.60
CA ASP A 505 6.47 8.48 -9.22
C ASP A 505 6.60 7.00 -8.82
N TYR A 506 7.59 6.71 -7.96
CA TYR A 506 7.98 5.33 -7.62
C TYR A 506 6.80 4.48 -7.13
N ASN A 507 6.01 5.02 -6.21
CA ASN A 507 4.86 4.31 -5.63
C ASN A 507 3.77 4.05 -6.67
N GLN A 508 3.46 5.02 -7.54
CA GLN A 508 2.48 4.82 -8.61
C GLN A 508 2.96 3.76 -9.62
N THR A 509 4.26 3.76 -9.94
CA THR A 509 4.87 2.76 -10.81
C THR A 509 4.79 1.36 -10.20
N LEU A 510 5.03 1.22 -8.89
CA LEU A 510 4.84 -0.04 -8.18
C LEU A 510 3.39 -0.55 -8.24
N THR A 511 2.41 0.33 -8.04
CA THR A 511 0.98 -0.03 -8.15
C THR A 511 0.61 -0.48 -9.56
N LYS A 512 1.17 0.16 -10.59
CA LYS A 512 0.99 -0.27 -11.98
C LYS A 512 1.57 -1.66 -12.21
N ILE A 513 2.79 -1.92 -11.74
CA ILE A 513 3.44 -3.23 -11.84
C ILE A 513 2.64 -4.30 -11.09
N SER A 514 2.16 -4.02 -9.87
CA SER A 514 1.35 -4.99 -9.11
C SER A 514 0.03 -5.30 -9.81
N LYS A 515 -0.62 -4.29 -10.43
CA LYS A 515 -1.83 -4.50 -11.23
C LYS A 515 -1.55 -5.41 -12.43
N LEU A 516 -0.48 -5.15 -13.18
CA LEU A 516 -0.06 -6.01 -14.31
C LEU A 516 0.23 -7.45 -13.87
N LYS A 517 0.90 -7.64 -12.71
CA LYS A 517 1.18 -8.98 -12.16
C LYS A 517 -0.10 -9.70 -11.72
N ASN A 518 -1.04 -9.00 -11.10
CA ASN A 518 -2.33 -9.60 -10.73
C ASN A 518 -3.15 -9.99 -11.97
N GLU A 519 -3.18 -9.15 -12.99
CA GLU A 519 -3.84 -9.46 -14.28
C GLU A 519 -3.17 -10.67 -14.96
N LEU A 520 -1.84 -10.78 -14.90
CA LEU A 520 -1.11 -11.94 -15.42
C LEU A 520 -1.50 -13.24 -14.71
N VAL A 521 -1.64 -13.22 -13.38
CA VAL A 521 -2.08 -14.40 -12.60
C VAL A 521 -3.48 -14.85 -13.02
N THR A 522 -4.40 -13.91 -13.25
CA THR A 522 -5.75 -14.25 -13.75
C THR A 522 -5.68 -14.89 -15.13
N ILE A 523 -4.90 -14.32 -16.07
CA ILE A 523 -4.73 -14.88 -17.41
C ILE A 523 -4.07 -16.26 -17.36
N GLU A 524 -3.09 -16.47 -16.48
CA GLU A 524 -2.44 -17.77 -16.26
C GLU A 524 -3.42 -18.83 -15.78
N ALA A 525 -4.35 -18.49 -14.90
CA ALA A 525 -5.42 -19.38 -14.47
C ALA A 525 -6.39 -19.71 -15.62
N GLU A 526 -6.79 -18.72 -16.42
CA GLU A 526 -7.65 -18.92 -17.59
C GLU A 526 -6.99 -19.82 -18.65
N VAL A 527 -5.70 -19.60 -18.94
CA VAL A 527 -4.93 -20.46 -19.86
C VAL A 527 -4.92 -21.90 -19.33
N CYS A 528 -4.63 -22.11 -18.05
CA CYS A 528 -4.62 -23.44 -17.45
C CYS A 528 -5.96 -24.17 -17.58
N VAL A 529 -7.09 -23.47 -17.36
CA VAL A 529 -8.43 -24.05 -17.54
C VAL A 529 -8.64 -24.49 -18.99
N ILE A 530 -8.36 -23.62 -19.96
CA ILE A 530 -8.54 -23.95 -21.39
C ILE A 530 -7.58 -25.06 -21.82
N GLU A 531 -6.35 -25.08 -21.33
CA GLU A 531 -5.38 -26.16 -21.60
C GLU A 531 -5.87 -27.51 -21.08
N ASN A 532 -6.42 -27.54 -19.86
CA ASN A 532 -7.00 -28.75 -19.30
C ASN A 532 -8.21 -29.22 -20.11
N ASP A 533 -9.11 -28.32 -20.50
CA ASP A 533 -10.27 -28.66 -21.34
C ASP A 533 -9.84 -29.21 -22.71
N VAL A 534 -8.83 -28.60 -23.33
CA VAL A 534 -8.26 -29.08 -24.61
C VAL A 534 -7.66 -30.48 -24.41
N SER A 535 -6.83 -30.67 -23.38
CA SER A 535 -6.18 -31.95 -23.11
C SER A 535 -7.17 -33.07 -22.77
N GLU A 536 -8.23 -32.77 -22.01
CA GLU A 536 -9.28 -33.73 -21.67
C GLU A 536 -10.04 -34.18 -22.91
N ARG A 537 -10.36 -33.23 -23.80
CA ARG A 537 -11.07 -33.50 -25.06
C ARG A 537 -10.20 -34.25 -26.06
N GLU A 538 -8.93 -33.91 -26.18
CA GLU A 538 -7.97 -34.67 -27.00
C GLU A 538 -7.80 -36.10 -26.48
N SER A 539 -7.70 -36.29 -25.16
CA SER A 539 -7.69 -37.62 -24.54
C SER A 539 -9.00 -38.38 -24.80
N THR A 540 -10.14 -37.70 -24.74
CA THR A 540 -11.46 -38.32 -24.99
C THR A 540 -11.58 -38.75 -26.45
N ILE A 541 -11.17 -37.90 -27.40
CA ILE A 541 -11.11 -38.25 -28.83
C ILE A 541 -10.20 -39.45 -29.03
N SER A 542 -8.98 -39.45 -28.48
CA SER A 542 -8.05 -40.57 -28.63
C SER A 542 -8.63 -41.88 -28.07
N LYS A 543 -9.31 -41.84 -26.93
CA LYS A 543 -10.01 -43.01 -26.36
C LYS A 543 -11.14 -43.49 -27.27
N LEU A 544 -12.01 -42.59 -27.74
CA LEU A 544 -13.13 -42.92 -28.63
C LEU A 544 -12.63 -43.48 -29.98
N GLU A 545 -11.59 -42.89 -30.57
CA GLU A 545 -10.97 -43.38 -31.80
C GLU A 545 -10.32 -44.75 -31.60
N SER A 546 -9.62 -44.99 -30.48
CA SER A 546 -9.06 -46.31 -30.17
C SER A 546 -10.14 -47.37 -29.94
N GLY A 547 -11.29 -46.99 -29.39
CA GLY A 547 -12.45 -47.87 -29.24
C GLY A 547 -13.13 -48.20 -30.56
N GLN A 548 -13.17 -47.26 -31.51
CA GLN A 548 -13.72 -47.47 -32.86
C GLN A 548 -12.80 -48.29 -33.78
N ARG A 549 -11.48 -48.29 -33.55
CA ARG A 549 -10.49 -49.00 -34.40
C ARG A 549 -10.25 -50.47 -34.02
N ASP A 550 -10.97 -51.03 -33.06
CA ASP A 550 -10.80 -52.42 -32.62
C ASP A 550 -11.53 -53.41 -33.55
N GLU A 551 -11.24 -53.37 -34.87
CA GLU A 551 -11.80 -54.25 -35.90
C GLU A 551 -11.44 -55.75 -35.67
N SER A 552 -10.54 -56.03 -34.72
CA SER A 552 -10.24 -57.35 -34.15
C SER A 552 -11.48 -58.05 -33.59
N LYS A 553 -12.34 -57.31 -32.88
CA LYS A 553 -13.60 -57.84 -32.32
C LYS A 553 -14.58 -58.23 -33.42
N GLY A 554 -14.60 -57.48 -34.52
CA GLY A 554 -15.37 -57.83 -35.72
C GLY A 554 -14.96 -59.20 -36.29
N ALA A 555 -13.65 -59.49 -36.40
CA ALA A 555 -13.18 -60.81 -36.86
C ALA A 555 -13.58 -61.95 -35.92
N GLU A 556 -13.49 -61.73 -34.60
CA GLU A 556 -13.88 -62.70 -33.58
C GLU A 556 -15.37 -63.03 -33.63
N LYS A 557 -16.22 -62.02 -33.81
CA LYS A 557 -17.68 -62.17 -33.90
C LYS A 557 -18.12 -62.85 -35.21
N ILE A 558 -17.47 -62.53 -36.34
CA ILE A 558 -17.65 -63.26 -37.61
C ILE A 558 -17.30 -64.75 -37.43
N ASN A 559 -16.21 -65.06 -36.72
CA ASN A 559 -15.82 -66.43 -36.41
C ASN A 559 -16.82 -67.13 -35.49
N GLU A 560 -17.36 -66.43 -34.49
CA GLU A 560 -18.42 -66.95 -33.62
C GLU A 560 -19.64 -67.34 -34.44
N PHE A 561 -20.10 -66.48 -35.34
CA PHE A 561 -21.24 -66.79 -36.21
C PHE A 561 -21.02 -67.98 -37.14
N LEU A 562 -19.82 -68.06 -37.75
CA LEU A 562 -19.45 -69.18 -38.61
C LEU A 562 -19.43 -70.50 -37.83
N HIS A 563 -18.98 -70.48 -36.57
CA HIS A 563 -18.94 -71.64 -35.70
C HIS A 563 -20.34 -72.03 -35.18
N HIS A 564 -21.12 -71.07 -34.68
CA HIS A 564 -22.39 -71.32 -33.97
C HIS A 564 -23.55 -71.64 -34.92
N PHE A 565 -23.68 -70.92 -36.03
CA PHE A 565 -24.86 -71.03 -36.90
C PHE A 565 -24.68 -71.99 -38.07
N PHE A 566 -23.43 -72.24 -38.49
CA PHE A 566 -23.15 -73.00 -39.70
C PHE A 566 -22.31 -74.26 -39.48
N GLY A 567 -21.82 -74.51 -38.25
CA GLY A 567 -21.06 -75.72 -37.89
C GLY A 567 -19.77 -75.91 -38.71
N ASN A 568 -19.32 -74.87 -39.42
CA ASN A 568 -18.22 -74.94 -40.38
C ASN A 568 -16.91 -74.54 -39.70
N ASN A 569 -16.13 -75.54 -39.25
CA ASN A 569 -14.79 -75.30 -38.70
C ASN A 569 -13.70 -75.13 -39.77
N ASN A 570 -14.07 -75.25 -41.05
CA ASN A 570 -13.11 -75.26 -42.14
C ASN A 570 -12.68 -73.85 -42.57
N ILE A 571 -13.32 -72.78 -42.09
CA ILE A 571 -13.01 -71.39 -42.49
C ILE A 571 -12.90 -70.52 -41.24
N ARG A 572 -11.80 -69.77 -41.11
CA ARG A 572 -11.57 -68.81 -40.03
C ARG A 572 -11.09 -67.48 -40.57
N PHE A 573 -11.51 -66.40 -39.92
CA PHE A 573 -11.10 -65.04 -40.17
C PHE A 573 -10.02 -64.64 -39.18
N LYS A 574 -8.95 -64.05 -39.67
CA LYS A 574 -7.94 -63.42 -38.84
C LYS A 574 -7.81 -61.96 -39.26
N ALA A 575 -8.05 -61.04 -38.33
CA ALA A 575 -7.69 -59.65 -38.53
C ALA A 575 -6.16 -59.54 -38.56
N ILE A 576 -5.63 -58.92 -39.60
CA ILE A 576 -4.21 -58.59 -39.74
C ILE A 576 -4.13 -57.09 -39.95
N GLU A 577 -3.30 -56.42 -39.17
CA GLU A 577 -3.08 -54.99 -39.28
C GLU A 577 -2.44 -54.67 -40.65
N ASP A 578 -3.12 -53.86 -41.45
CA ASP A 578 -2.60 -53.29 -42.69
C ASP A 578 -1.69 -52.11 -42.34
N ILE A 579 -0.38 -52.36 -42.35
CA ILE A 579 0.64 -51.37 -42.00
C ILE A 579 0.65 -50.21 -43.00
N ASP A 580 0.18 -50.41 -44.24
CA ASP A 580 0.23 -49.40 -45.31
C ASP A 580 -1.00 -48.48 -45.34
N ASN A 581 -2.17 -48.92 -44.85
CA ASN A 581 -3.42 -48.12 -44.85
C ASN A 581 -3.98 -47.80 -43.45
N ALA A 582 -3.28 -48.14 -42.37
CA ALA A 582 -3.72 -47.89 -40.99
C ALA A 582 -5.14 -48.42 -40.70
N GLY A 583 -5.44 -49.64 -41.14
CA GLY A 583 -6.70 -50.37 -40.88
C GLY A 583 -6.47 -51.87 -40.75
N TYR A 584 -7.50 -52.69 -40.53
CA TYR A 584 -7.35 -54.15 -40.46
C TYR A 584 -7.84 -54.84 -41.75
N MET A 585 -7.07 -55.83 -42.21
CA MET A 585 -7.44 -56.74 -43.29
C MET A 585 -7.96 -58.05 -42.71
N PHE A 586 -9.09 -58.52 -43.20
CA PHE A 586 -9.59 -59.85 -42.88
C PHE A 586 -8.92 -60.90 -43.78
N GLN A 587 -8.07 -61.76 -43.20
CA GLN A 587 -7.50 -62.91 -43.88
C GLN A 587 -8.35 -64.16 -43.64
N VAL A 588 -8.72 -64.85 -44.71
CA VAL A 588 -9.50 -66.10 -44.64
C VAL A 588 -8.56 -67.31 -44.65
N LEU A 589 -8.71 -68.17 -43.65
CA LEU A 589 -7.90 -69.38 -43.43
C LEU A 589 -8.77 -70.63 -43.61
N ARG A 590 -8.28 -71.64 -44.33
CA ARG A 590 -8.80 -73.01 -44.30
C ARG A 590 -7.78 -73.93 -43.66
N GLU A 591 -8.15 -74.64 -42.60
CA GLU A 591 -7.24 -75.55 -41.86
C GLU A 591 -5.86 -74.90 -41.59
N ASP A 592 -5.89 -73.64 -41.13
CA ASP A 592 -4.72 -72.80 -40.83
C ASP A 592 -3.81 -72.41 -42.02
N LYS A 593 -4.30 -72.54 -43.27
CA LYS A 593 -3.64 -72.04 -44.49
C LYS A 593 -4.46 -70.96 -45.20
N ILE A 594 -3.79 -70.00 -45.82
CA ILE A 594 -4.43 -68.89 -46.55
C ILE A 594 -5.28 -69.44 -47.71
N ALA A 595 -6.56 -69.07 -47.74
CA ALA A 595 -7.47 -69.47 -48.80
C ALA A 595 -7.32 -68.53 -50.02
N HIS A 596 -6.75 -69.03 -51.11
CA HIS A 596 -6.59 -68.25 -52.35
C HIS A 596 -7.83 -68.27 -53.28
N SER A 597 -8.83 -69.10 -53.00
CA SER A 597 -10.07 -69.18 -53.78
C SER A 597 -11.25 -69.67 -52.94
N LEU A 598 -12.31 -68.86 -52.89
CA LEU A 598 -13.55 -69.13 -52.17
C LEU A 598 -14.62 -69.62 -53.16
N SER A 599 -15.37 -70.65 -52.79
CA SER A 599 -16.55 -71.09 -53.55
C SER A 599 -17.67 -70.05 -53.47
N GLU A 600 -18.61 -70.10 -54.41
CA GLU A 600 -19.74 -69.17 -54.47
C GLU A 600 -20.62 -69.25 -53.21
N GLY A 601 -20.77 -70.45 -52.64
CA GLY A 601 -21.46 -70.69 -51.37
C GLY A 601 -20.72 -70.08 -50.18
N GLU A 602 -19.39 -70.22 -50.11
CA GLU A 602 -18.58 -69.61 -49.05
C GLU A 602 -18.55 -68.08 -49.16
N ARG A 603 -18.49 -67.52 -50.37
CA ARG A 603 -18.57 -66.06 -50.56
C ARG A 603 -19.89 -65.49 -50.06
N SER A 604 -21.00 -66.15 -50.35
CA SER A 604 -22.32 -65.74 -49.88
C SER A 604 -22.44 -65.88 -48.36
N LEU A 605 -21.91 -66.98 -47.80
CA LEU A 605 -21.90 -67.22 -46.37
C LEU A 605 -21.06 -66.19 -45.60
N ILE A 606 -19.86 -65.90 -46.11
CA ILE A 606 -18.94 -64.90 -45.55
C ILE A 606 -19.58 -63.51 -45.61
N SER A 607 -20.20 -63.15 -46.74
CA SER A 607 -20.90 -61.88 -46.87
C SER A 607 -22.08 -61.77 -45.90
N PHE A 608 -22.79 -62.87 -45.64
CA PHE A 608 -23.88 -62.92 -44.69
C PHE A 608 -23.38 -62.83 -43.24
N CYS A 609 -22.34 -63.58 -42.86
CA CYS A 609 -21.75 -63.51 -41.52
C CYS A 609 -21.11 -62.15 -41.25
N TYR A 610 -20.46 -61.55 -42.25
CA TYR A 610 -19.96 -60.18 -42.16
C TYR A 610 -21.10 -59.18 -41.99
N PHE A 611 -22.22 -59.38 -42.70
CA PHE A 611 -23.40 -58.52 -42.54
C PHE A 611 -24.05 -58.70 -41.16
N MET A 612 -24.17 -59.92 -40.64
CA MET A 612 -24.68 -60.20 -39.29
C MET A 612 -23.76 -59.67 -38.20
N ALA A 613 -22.45 -59.87 -38.34
CA ALA A 613 -21.45 -59.26 -37.48
C ALA A 613 -21.52 -57.75 -37.53
N LYS A 614 -21.68 -57.15 -38.69
CA LYS A 614 -21.83 -55.69 -38.82
C LYS A 614 -23.13 -55.16 -38.23
N LEU A 615 -24.21 -55.95 -38.21
CA LEU A 615 -25.45 -55.61 -37.51
C LEU A 615 -25.31 -55.74 -35.98
N GLU A 616 -24.59 -56.75 -35.49
CA GLU A 616 -24.35 -56.91 -34.04
C GLU A 616 -23.17 -56.09 -33.49
N ASP A 617 -22.26 -55.62 -34.34
CA ASP A 617 -21.18 -54.66 -34.00
C ASP A 617 -21.77 -53.24 -33.93
N THR A 618 -22.95 -53.03 -34.53
CA THR A 618 -23.84 -51.89 -34.24
C THR A 618 -24.76 -52.14 -33.03
N ASP A 619 -24.46 -53.13 -32.18
CA ASP A 619 -25.16 -53.45 -30.92
C ASP A 619 -24.22 -53.54 -29.68
N THR A 620 -22.94 -53.16 -29.80
CA THR A 620 -21.98 -52.98 -28.69
C THR A 620 -21.32 -51.61 -28.73
#